data_AF-A0A378IH89-F1
#
_entry.id   AF-A0A378IH89-F1
#
_cell.length_a   1.000
_cell.length_b   1.000
_cell.length_c   1.000
_cell.angle_alpha   90.00
_cell.angle_beta   90.00
_cell.angle_gamma   90.00
#
_symmetry.space_group_name_H-M   'P 1'
#
loop_
_entity.id
_entity.type
_entity.pdbx_description
1 polymer ?
#
loop_
_entity_poly.entity_id
_entity_poly.type
_entity_poly.pdbx_seq_one_letter_code
_entity_poly.pdbx_strand_id
1 'polypeptide(L)'
;MNIKKIIGSRITQARKANGLTIKVLAERTGLGVARIGNWEQGTRSPGPAETKLLSEVLNVAGAWLLCLTDDPRGENVCLIKPFDKLD
;
A
#
# COMPACT_ATOMS: atom_id res chain seq x y z
N MET A 1 -12.11 -17.82 2.99
CA MET A 1 -11.54 -16.57 2.45
C MET A 1 -10.10 -16.44 2.96
N ASN A 2 -9.10 -16.27 2.09
CA ASN A 2 -7.70 -16.13 2.53
C ASN A 2 -7.35 -14.64 2.65
N ILE A 3 -7.38 -14.09 3.87
CA ILE A 3 -7.16 -12.67 4.15
C ILE A 3 -5.84 -12.15 3.55
N LYS A 4 -4.78 -12.97 3.55
CA LYS A 4 -3.47 -12.59 2.99
C LYS A 4 -3.54 -12.34 1.49
N LYS A 5 -4.36 -13.12 0.77
CA LYS A 5 -4.59 -12.91 -0.67
C LYS A 5 -5.35 -11.61 -0.95
N ILE A 6 -6.28 -11.22 -0.06
CA ILE A 6 -7.02 -9.96 -0.20
C ILE A 6 -6.10 -8.77 0.05
N ILE A 7 -5.30 -8.81 1.13
CA ILE A 7 -4.28 -7.80 1.42
C ILE A 7 -3.34 -7.64 0.22
N GLY A 8 -2.83 -8.76 -0.31
CA GLY A 8 -1.98 -8.75 -1.50
C GLY A 8 -2.65 -8.12 -2.72
N SER A 9 -3.93 -8.45 -2.95
CA SER A 9 -4.72 -7.86 -4.02
C SER A 9 -4.89 -6.35 -3.87
N ARG A 10 -5.14 -5.84 -2.65
CA ARG A 10 -5.24 -4.40 -2.36
C ARG A 10 -3.91 -3.67 -2.60
N ILE A 11 -2.77 -4.27 -2.22
CA ILE A 11 -1.44 -3.74 -2.53
C ILE A 11 -1.22 -3.68 -4.04
N THR A 12 -1.50 -4.77 -4.78
CA THR A 12 -1.37 -4.80 -6.24
C THR A 12 -2.26 -3.73 -6.90
N GLN A 13 -3.50 -3.59 -6.43
CA GLN A 13 -4.46 -2.62 -6.96
C GLN A 13 -3.94 -1.20 -6.78
N ALA A 14 -3.58 -0.82 -5.56
CA ALA A 14 -3.09 0.53 -5.26
C ALA A 14 -1.78 0.84 -5.99
N ARG A 15 -0.85 -0.13 -6.07
CA ARG A 15 0.41 0.03 -6.82
C ARG A 15 0.15 0.29 -8.30
N LYS A 16 -0.72 -0.50 -8.93
CA LYS A 16 -1.07 -0.35 -10.35
C LYS A 16 -1.80 0.96 -10.61
N ALA A 17 -2.70 1.38 -9.72
CA ALA A 17 -3.39 2.67 -9.82
C ALA A 17 -2.42 3.86 -9.79
N ASN A 18 -1.30 3.74 -9.08
CA ASN A 18 -0.21 4.72 -9.07
C ASN A 18 0.79 4.56 -10.23
N GLY A 19 0.59 3.63 -11.17
CA GLY A 19 1.50 3.38 -12.29
C GLY A 19 2.87 2.83 -11.89
N LEU A 20 3.01 2.26 -10.68
CA LEU A 20 4.31 1.82 -10.16
C LEU A 20 4.57 0.35 -10.52
N THR A 21 5.81 0.01 -10.87
CA THR A 21 6.27 -1.38 -10.85
C THR A 21 6.63 -1.80 -9.41
N ILE A 22 6.77 -3.10 -9.15
CA ILE A 22 7.25 -3.57 -7.83
C ILE A 22 8.64 -3.00 -7.52
N LYS A 23 9.51 -2.89 -8.54
CA LYS A 23 10.85 -2.32 -8.39
C LYS A 23 10.79 -0.85 -7.97
N VAL A 24 9.94 -0.04 -8.62
CA VAL A 24 9.78 1.37 -8.26
C VAL A 24 9.16 1.53 -6.87
N LEU A 25 8.19 0.69 -6.51
CA LEU A 25 7.61 0.72 -5.17
C LEU A 25 8.65 0.34 -4.10
N ALA A 26 9.49 -0.66 -4.36
CA ALA A 26 10.60 -1.06 -3.50
C ALA A 26 11.58 0.11 -3.28
N GLU A 27 12.00 0.77 -4.36
CA GLU A 27 12.89 1.93 -4.30
C GLU A 27 12.29 3.08 -3.47
N ARG A 28 11.00 3.40 -3.65
CA ARG A 28 10.32 4.48 -2.92
C ARG A 28 10.09 4.18 -1.44
N THR A 29 9.90 2.91 -1.08
CA THR A 29 9.62 2.49 0.31
C THR A 29 10.87 2.04 1.07
N GLY A 30 11.99 1.81 0.38
CA GLY A 30 13.18 1.16 0.94
C GLY A 30 12.97 -0.33 1.27
N LEU A 31 11.86 -0.93 0.83
CA LEU A 31 11.52 -2.34 1.07
C LEU A 31 12.08 -3.23 -0.04
N GLY A 32 12.38 -4.49 0.28
CA GLY A 32 12.88 -5.43 -0.73
C GLY A 32 11.80 -5.81 -1.77
N VAL A 33 12.18 -5.85 -3.06
CA VAL A 33 11.34 -6.29 -4.19
C VAL A 33 10.64 -7.63 -3.91
N ALA A 34 11.40 -8.61 -3.38
CA ALA A 34 10.87 -9.92 -3.03
C ALA A 34 9.82 -9.87 -1.91
N ARG A 35 9.95 -8.95 -0.94
CA ARG A 35 8.97 -8.79 0.15
C ARG A 35 7.64 -8.31 -0.42
N ILE A 36 7.68 -7.27 -1.25
CA ILE A 36 6.48 -6.75 -1.93
C ILE A 36 5.84 -7.82 -2.81
N GLY A 37 6.62 -8.56 -3.59
CA GLY A 37 6.12 -9.68 -4.39
C GLY A 37 5.42 -10.76 -3.55
N ASN A 38 6.00 -11.14 -2.41
CA ASN A 38 5.39 -12.09 -1.48
C ASN A 38 4.06 -11.60 -0.90
N TRP A 39 3.95 -10.30 -0.61
CA TRP A 39 2.69 -9.71 -0.13
C TRP A 39 1.64 -9.68 -1.23
N GLU A 40 1.97 -9.22 -2.43
CA GLU A 40 1.05 -9.19 -3.58
C GLU A 40 0.55 -10.60 -3.95
N GLN A 41 1.40 -11.62 -3.80
CA GLN A 41 1.03 -13.02 -3.98
C GLN A 41 0.29 -13.61 -2.77
N GLY A 42 0.18 -12.91 -1.65
CA GLY A 42 -0.46 -13.36 -0.41
C GLY A 42 0.26 -14.53 0.28
N THR A 43 1.55 -14.76 0.00
CA THR A 43 2.37 -15.78 0.67
C THR A 43 2.84 -15.31 2.04
N ARG A 44 2.90 -13.99 2.24
CA ARG A 44 3.17 -13.30 3.50
C ARG A 44 2.22 -12.09 3.62
N SER A 45 2.29 -11.40 4.75
CA SER A 45 1.59 -10.13 4.96
C SER A 45 2.58 -9.08 5.49
N PRO A 46 2.35 -7.79 5.19
CA PRO A 46 3.15 -6.72 5.77
C PRO A 46 2.88 -6.60 7.27
N GLY A 47 3.89 -6.16 8.03
CA GLY A 47 3.70 -5.74 9.41
C GLY A 47 3.20 -4.30 9.49
N PRO A 48 2.99 -3.75 10.70
CA PRO A 48 2.53 -2.38 10.89
C PRO A 48 3.49 -1.33 10.29
N ALA A 49 4.80 -1.52 10.46
CA ALA A 49 5.81 -0.61 9.92
C ALA A 49 5.81 -0.58 8.39
N GLU A 50 5.76 -1.75 7.74
CA GLU A 50 5.69 -1.83 6.29
C GLU A 50 4.37 -1.31 5.74
N THR A 51 3.27 -1.55 6.46
CA THR A 51 1.95 -1.04 6.07
C THR A 51 1.93 0.48 6.05
N LYS A 52 2.57 1.13 7.03
CA LYS A 52 2.72 2.59 7.06
C LYS A 52 3.48 3.11 5.84
N LEU A 53 4.63 2.51 5.52
CA LEU A 53 5.44 2.91 4.35
C LEU A 53 4.68 2.71 3.03
N LEU A 54 3.98 1.57 2.89
CA LEU A 54 3.15 1.31 1.72
C LEU A 54 2.00 2.32 1.62
N SER A 55 1.31 2.62 2.72
CA SER A 55 0.21 3.59 2.78
C SER A 55 0.65 4.97 2.27
N GLU A 56 1.81 5.46 2.75
CA GLU A 56 2.35 6.76 2.37
C GLU A 56 2.68 6.85 0.87
N VAL A 57 3.36 5.83 0.32
CA VAL A 57 3.78 5.83 -1.09
C VAL A 57 2.62 5.54 -2.05
N LEU A 58 1.67 4.69 -1.64
CA LEU A 58 0.53 4.28 -2.46
C LEU A 58 -0.67 5.23 -2.31
N ASN A 59 -0.60 6.18 -1.39
CA ASN A 59 -1.65 7.15 -1.09
C ASN A 59 -3.01 6.50 -0.80
N VAL A 60 -2.99 5.46 0.03
CA VAL A 60 -4.19 4.74 0.53
C VAL A 60 -4.08 4.50 2.02
N ALA A 61 -5.20 4.27 2.69
CA ALA A 61 -5.24 3.98 4.12
C ALA A 61 -4.57 2.62 4.42
N GLY A 62 -3.79 2.56 5.50
CA GLY A 62 -3.20 1.32 6.00
C GLY A 62 -4.26 0.31 6.47
N ALA A 63 -5.33 0.78 7.12
CA ALA A 63 -6.46 -0.05 7.52
C ALA A 63 -7.18 -0.62 6.30
N TRP A 64 -7.22 0.12 5.18
CA TRP A 64 -7.71 -0.42 3.93
C TRP A 64 -6.77 -1.50 3.39
N LEU A 65 -5.46 -1.28 3.35
CA LEU A 65 -4.52 -2.34 2.95
C LEU A 65 -4.69 -3.62 3.80
N LEU A 66 -4.94 -3.46 5.10
CA LEU A 66 -5.11 -4.55 6.06
C LEU A 66 -6.54 -5.12 6.16
N CYS A 67 -7.45 -4.69 5.28
CA CYS A 67 -8.84 -5.19 5.25
C CYS A 67 -9.65 -4.90 6.53
N LEU A 68 -9.31 -3.82 7.23
CA LEU A 68 -10.02 -3.35 8.42
C LEU A 68 -11.11 -2.31 8.09
N THR A 69 -11.09 -1.78 6.87
CA THR A 69 -12.12 -0.90 6.29
C THR A 69 -12.22 -1.15 4.78
N ASP A 70 -13.37 -0.85 4.19
CA ASP A 70 -13.58 -0.88 2.74
C ASP A 70 -13.35 0.49 2.08
N ASP A 71 -13.21 1.56 2.86
CA ASP A 71 -12.86 2.88 2.36
C ASP A 71 -11.34 3.00 2.14
N PRO A 72 -10.85 3.17 0.90
CA PRO A 72 -9.42 3.37 0.62
C PRO A 72 -8.82 4.63 1.26
N ARG A 73 -9.66 5.51 1.84
CA ARG A 73 -9.27 6.72 2.57
C ARG A 73 -9.53 6.64 4.08
N GLY A 74 -9.99 5.50 4.60
CA GLY A 74 -10.48 5.30 5.98
C GLY A 74 -9.85 6.18 7.08
N GLU A 75 -8.58 5.93 7.46
CA GLU A 75 -7.87 6.77 8.44
C GLU A 75 -6.99 7.88 7.84
N ASN A 76 -7.01 8.10 6.53
CA ASN A 76 -6.22 9.12 5.83
C ASN A 76 -6.78 10.55 6.03
N VAL A 77 -7.16 10.89 7.26
CA VAL A 77 -7.71 12.19 7.64
C VAL A 77 -6.61 13.27 7.76
N CYS A 78 -5.32 12.89 7.74
CA CYS A 78 -4.22 13.84 8.02
C CYS A 78 -3.09 13.90 6.95
N LEU A 79 -3.15 13.10 5.88
CA LEU A 79 -2.19 13.18 4.75
C LEU A 79 -2.77 13.89 3.51
N ILE A 80 -3.87 14.62 3.67
CA ILE A 80 -4.16 15.78 2.84
C ILE A 80 -3.05 16.83 3.04
N LYS A 81 -1.85 16.56 2.52
CA LYS A 81 -1.12 17.65 1.90
C LYS A 81 -2.02 18.08 0.75
N PRO A 82 -2.49 19.33 0.72
CA PRO A 82 -3.28 19.80 -0.41
C PRO A 82 -2.49 19.46 -1.68
N PHE A 83 -3.17 18.84 -2.63
CA PHE A 83 -2.69 18.69 -4.00
C PHE A 83 -2.55 20.07 -4.69
N ASP A 84 -2.91 21.14 -4.00
CA ASP A 84 -2.82 22.51 -4.47
C ASP A 84 -1.46 23.13 -4.12
N LYS A 85 -0.69 23.35 -5.19
CA LYS A 85 0.51 24.19 -5.34
C LYS A 85 1.84 23.55 -4.96
N LEU A 86 2.43 22.90 -5.97
CA LEU A 86 3.84 23.13 -6.26
C LEU A 86 3.88 24.11 -7.44
N ASP A 87 4.11 25.39 -7.14
CA ASP A 87 4.70 26.34 -8.08
C ASP A 87 6.18 25.97 -8.29
#